data_AF-C7C9X6-F1
#
_entry.id   AF-C7C9X6-F1
#
_cell.length_a   1.000
_cell.length_b   1.000
_cell.length_c   1.000
_cell.angle_alpha   90.00
_cell.angle_beta   90.00
_cell.angle_gamma   90.00
#
_symmetry.space_group_name_H-M   'P 1'
#
loop_
_entity.id
_entity.type
_entity.pdbx_description
1 polymer ?
#
loop_
_entity_poly.entity_id
_entity_poly.type
_entity_poly.pdbx_seq_one_letter_code
_entity_poly.pdbx_strand_id
1 'polypeptide(L)'
;MRSVPGTDNVIPFRRPAAARQGAINAAFGAGEPPRSRSRSDQRNLMDAVYATGSLRVPAGDRETKLIASRLQVYGFLTIEEMDEDGALRRLRPSEAIRARAERPWRLSKASYGASLAVTIPSVDDFLFEPAGMPA
;
A
#
# COMPACT_ATOMS: atom_id res chain seq x y z
N MET A 1 -13.31 45.84 -51.99
CA MET A 1 -12.76 44.56 -51.50
C MET A 1 -11.34 44.82 -51.03
N ARG A 2 -11.08 44.82 -49.72
CA ARG A 2 -9.74 44.93 -49.13
C ARG A 2 -9.60 43.79 -48.12
N SER A 3 -8.84 42.76 -48.48
CA SER A 3 -8.49 41.66 -47.57
C SER A 3 -7.35 42.10 -46.67
N VAL A 4 -7.50 41.89 -45.37
CA VAL A 4 -6.45 42.07 -44.36
C VAL A 4 -5.80 40.69 -44.14
N PRO A 5 -4.46 40.55 -44.24
CA PRO A 5 -3.81 39.28 -43.94
C PRO A 5 -3.77 39.07 -42.42
N GLY A 6 -4.49 38.06 -41.94
CA GLY A 6 -4.36 37.56 -40.58
C GLY A 6 -2.99 36.93 -40.40
N THR A 7 -2.16 37.53 -39.56
CA THR A 7 -0.88 36.97 -39.12
C THR A 7 -1.14 35.82 -38.14
N ASP A 8 -0.81 34.62 -38.60
CA ASP A 8 -0.79 33.38 -37.83
C ASP A 8 0.34 33.44 -36.80
N ASN A 9 0.02 33.84 -35.56
CA ASN A 9 0.94 33.88 -34.43
C ASN A 9 1.00 32.51 -33.74
N VAL A 10 1.54 31.50 -34.43
CA VAL A 10 1.84 30.20 -33.82
C VAL A 10 3.35 30.08 -33.66
N ILE A 11 3.82 30.19 -32.41
CA ILE A 11 5.22 29.93 -32.05
C ILE A 11 5.36 28.42 -31.85
N PRO A 12 6.11 27.69 -32.70
CA PRO A 12 6.38 26.29 -32.44
C PRO A 12 7.34 26.16 -31.26
N PHE A 13 6.94 25.39 -30.25
CA PHE A 13 7.85 24.94 -29.20
C PHE A 13 8.94 24.04 -29.82
N ARG A 14 10.11 24.61 -30.09
CA ARG A 14 11.33 23.81 -30.34
C ARG A 14 11.58 22.96 -29.09
N ARG A 15 11.36 21.64 -29.18
CA ARG A 15 12.00 20.69 -28.27
C ARG A 15 13.49 20.66 -28.62
N PRO A 16 14.42 20.97 -27.70
CA PRO A 16 15.81 20.67 -27.94
C PRO A 16 15.97 19.16 -28.10
N ALA A 17 16.66 18.77 -29.16
CA ALA A 17 16.98 17.37 -29.48
C ALA A 17 17.55 16.66 -28.26
N ALA A 18 17.09 15.42 -28.05
CA ALA A 18 17.55 14.51 -27.02
C ALA A 18 19.04 14.16 -27.21
N ALA A 19 19.92 15.04 -26.76
CA ALA A 19 21.36 14.84 -26.71
C ALA A 19 21.85 15.20 -25.31
N ARG A 20 21.31 14.52 -24.29
CA ARG A 20 21.84 14.51 -22.91
C ARG A 20 21.28 13.42 -22.00
N GLN A 21 20.32 12.60 -22.46
CA GLN A 21 19.84 11.44 -21.66
C GLN A 21 20.88 10.31 -21.54
N GLY A 22 21.85 10.19 -22.46
CA GLY A 22 22.84 9.10 -22.44
C GLY A 22 23.94 9.25 -21.39
N ALA A 23 24.31 10.49 -21.02
CA ALA A 23 25.47 10.73 -20.16
C ALA A 23 25.15 10.66 -18.65
N ILE A 24 23.90 10.93 -18.26
CA ILE A 24 23.48 10.88 -16.85
C ILE A 24 23.29 9.44 -16.36
N ASN A 25 23.00 8.48 -17.25
CA ASN A 25 22.78 7.08 -16.88
C ASN A 25 24.09 6.28 -16.76
N ALA A 26 25.22 6.81 -17.24
CA ALA A 26 26.52 6.15 -17.15
C ALA A 26 27.29 6.48 -15.85
N ALA A 27 26.94 7.59 -15.18
CA ALA A 27 27.61 8.06 -13.97
C ALA A 27 27.00 7.51 -12.67
N PHE A 28 25.73 7.09 -12.71
CA PHE A 28 25.07 6.37 -11.62
C PHE A 28 24.94 4.93 -12.08
N GLY A 29 25.84 4.06 -11.61
CA GLY A 29 25.93 2.65 -12.02
C GLY A 29 24.57 1.95 -12.05
N ALA A 30 24.48 0.88 -12.84
CA ALA A 30 23.28 0.08 -13.14
C ALA A 30 22.51 -0.44 -11.91
N GLY A 31 21.91 0.49 -11.15
CA GLY A 31 21.06 0.22 -10.02
C GLY A 31 19.66 0.01 -10.54
N GLU A 32 19.11 -1.16 -10.25
CA GLU A 32 17.73 -1.49 -10.56
C GLU A 32 16.78 -0.38 -10.09
N PRO A 33 15.86 0.12 -10.94
CA PRO A 33 15.03 1.26 -10.62
C PRO A 33 14.20 0.98 -9.35
N PRO A 34 13.90 2.00 -8.52
CA PRO A 34 13.26 1.82 -7.21
C PRO A 34 11.90 1.12 -7.28
N ARG A 35 11.20 1.21 -8.43
CA ARG A 35 9.94 0.51 -8.69
C ARG A 35 10.09 -0.99 -8.92
N SER A 36 11.24 -1.45 -9.40
CA SER A 36 11.50 -2.87 -9.62
C SER A 36 11.88 -3.55 -8.31
N ARG A 37 12.73 -2.92 -7.49
CA ARG A 37 13.04 -3.39 -6.12
C ARG A 37 11.77 -3.58 -5.28
N SER A 38 10.92 -2.55 -5.21
CA SER A 38 9.66 -2.65 -4.44
C SER A 38 8.73 -3.77 -4.91
N ARG A 39 8.73 -4.11 -6.21
CA ARG A 39 7.96 -5.27 -6.73
C ARG A 39 8.61 -6.59 -6.34
N SER A 40 9.93 -6.67 -6.43
CA SER A 40 10.70 -7.83 -6.00
C SER A 40 10.51 -8.09 -4.51
N ASP A 41 10.56 -7.06 -3.66
CA ASP A 41 10.36 -7.19 -2.21
C ASP A 41 8.93 -7.65 -1.88
N GLN A 42 7.93 -7.08 -2.58
CA GLN A 42 6.54 -7.52 -2.46
C GLN A 42 6.37 -8.99 -2.84
N ARG A 43 6.97 -9.42 -3.95
CA ARG A 43 6.92 -10.81 -4.43
C ARG A 43 7.65 -11.75 -3.47
N ASN A 44 8.84 -11.40 -3.03
CA ASN A 44 9.61 -12.18 -2.07
C ASN A 44 8.84 -12.40 -0.77
N LEU A 45 8.18 -11.34 -0.26
CA LEU A 45 7.36 -11.44 0.94
C LEU A 45 6.14 -12.36 0.73
N MET A 46 5.47 -12.24 -0.42
CA MET A 46 4.39 -13.14 -0.80
C MET A 46 4.87 -14.59 -0.86
N ASP A 47 5.96 -14.85 -1.58
CA ASP A 47 6.53 -16.19 -1.77
C ASP A 47 6.88 -16.82 -0.41
N ALA A 48 7.50 -16.06 0.50
CA ALA A 48 7.84 -16.52 1.84
C ALA A 48 6.60 -16.91 2.68
N VAL A 49 5.54 -16.07 2.67
CA VAL A 49 4.31 -16.35 3.42
C VAL A 49 3.55 -17.53 2.82
N TYR A 50 3.47 -17.61 1.49
CA TYR A 50 2.72 -18.68 0.82
C TYR A 50 3.45 -20.03 0.86
N ALA A 51 4.78 -20.04 0.90
CA ALA A 51 5.56 -21.26 1.10
C ALA A 51 5.49 -21.77 2.55
N THR A 52 5.57 -20.87 3.54
CA THR A 52 5.64 -21.23 4.96
C THR A 52 4.26 -21.32 5.62
N GLY A 53 3.23 -20.76 5.00
CA GLY A 53 1.87 -20.60 5.55
C GLY A 53 1.73 -19.44 6.54
N SER A 54 2.80 -19.13 7.29
CA SER A 54 2.88 -17.94 8.13
C SER A 54 4.32 -17.43 8.25
N LEU A 55 4.48 -16.12 8.50
CA LEU A 55 5.78 -15.47 8.67
C LEU A 55 5.75 -14.52 9.86
N ARG A 56 6.77 -14.57 10.73
CA ARG A 56 6.92 -13.60 11.82
C ARG A 56 7.76 -12.42 11.36
N VAL A 57 7.29 -11.21 11.64
CA VAL A 57 7.96 -9.95 11.32
C VAL A 57 8.28 -9.22 12.63
N PRO A 58 9.56 -8.88 12.88
CA PRO A 58 9.96 -8.23 14.12
C PRO A 58 9.42 -6.79 14.21
N ALA A 59 9.31 -6.26 15.42
CA ALA A 59 8.75 -4.93 15.65
C ALA A 59 9.48 -3.80 14.89
N GLY A 60 10.81 -3.92 14.78
CA GLY A 60 11.68 -2.93 14.14
C GLY A 60 11.75 -2.98 12.61
N ASP A 61 11.22 -4.03 11.96
CA ASP A 61 11.26 -4.15 10.50
C ASP A 61 10.13 -3.36 9.84
N ARG A 62 10.32 -2.05 9.78
CA ARG A 62 9.34 -1.10 9.24
C ARG A 62 9.08 -1.29 7.75
N GLU A 63 10.09 -1.72 7.00
CA GLU A 63 10.00 -1.89 5.55
C GLU A 63 9.08 -3.07 5.20
N THR A 64 9.36 -4.25 5.78
CA THR A 64 8.51 -5.43 5.60
C THR A 64 7.08 -5.16 6.08
N LYS A 65 6.91 -4.45 7.20
CA LYS A 65 5.59 -4.07 7.71
C LYS A 65 4.82 -3.15 6.76
N LEU A 66 5.48 -2.17 6.14
CA LEU A 66 4.84 -1.28 5.17
C LEU A 66 4.34 -2.06 3.93
N ILE A 67 5.17 -2.98 3.44
CA ILE A 67 4.82 -3.86 2.32
C ILE A 67 3.65 -4.78 2.72
N ALA A 68 3.72 -5.39 3.91
CA ALA A 68 2.68 -6.26 4.44
C ALA A 68 1.34 -5.51 4.59
N SER A 69 1.33 -4.30 5.15
CA SER A 69 0.11 -3.49 5.28
C SER A 69 -0.52 -3.18 3.91
N ARG A 70 0.29 -2.89 2.89
CA ARG A 70 -0.22 -2.68 1.53
C ARG A 70 -0.81 -3.97 0.96
N LEU A 71 -0.13 -5.10 1.13
CA LEU A 71 -0.61 -6.41 0.68
C LEU A 71 -1.90 -6.84 1.39
N GLN A 72 -2.07 -6.43 2.65
CA GLN A 72 -3.31 -6.61 3.39
C GLN A 72 -4.45 -5.78 2.80
N VAL A 73 -4.22 -4.52 2.44
CA VAL A 73 -5.23 -3.67 1.75
C VAL A 73 -5.67 -4.30 0.43
N TYR A 74 -4.73 -4.90 -0.30
CA TYR A 74 -5.04 -5.64 -1.53
C TYR A 74 -5.74 -6.99 -1.29
N GLY A 75 -5.81 -7.45 -0.04
CA GLY A 75 -6.49 -8.70 0.33
C GLY A 75 -5.64 -9.96 0.13
N PHE A 76 -4.32 -9.84 -0.05
CA PHE A 76 -3.44 -11.00 -0.26
C PHE A 76 -2.97 -11.65 1.04
N LEU A 77 -2.88 -10.86 2.11
CA LEU A 77 -2.34 -11.28 3.40
C LEU A 77 -3.28 -10.89 4.54
N THR A 78 -3.22 -11.65 5.62
CA THR A 78 -3.77 -11.28 6.93
C THR A 78 -2.62 -10.93 7.87
N ILE A 79 -2.81 -9.90 8.69
CA ILE A 79 -1.83 -9.45 9.69
C ILE A 79 -2.42 -9.66 11.06
N GLU A 80 -1.66 -10.31 11.93
CA GLU A 80 -1.96 -10.47 13.35
C GLU A 80 -0.83 -9.88 14.16
N GLU A 81 -1.15 -9.05 15.14
CA GLU A 81 -0.21 -8.55 16.12
C GLU A 81 0.03 -9.61 17.20
N MET A 82 1.29 -9.76 17.60
CA MET A 82 1.67 -10.60 18.73
C MET A 82 1.81 -9.72 19.97
N ASP A 83 1.00 -9.98 20.98
CA ASP A 83 1.13 -9.36 22.31
C ASP A 83 2.34 -9.94 23.07
N GLU A 84 2.75 -9.28 24.14
CA GLU A 84 3.81 -9.73 25.05
C GLU A 84 3.45 -11.07 25.72
N ASP A 85 2.15 -11.31 25.94
CA ASP A 85 1.60 -12.56 26.45
C ASP A 85 1.50 -13.68 25.39
N GLY A 86 1.94 -13.41 24.15
CA GLY A 86 1.88 -14.36 23.02
C GLY A 86 0.49 -14.49 22.37
N ALA A 87 -0.49 -13.71 22.84
CA ALA A 87 -1.80 -13.61 22.22
C ALA A 87 -1.71 -13.02 20.80
N LEU A 88 -2.58 -13.48 19.91
CA LEU A 88 -2.56 -13.11 18.49
C LEU A 88 -3.83 -12.32 18.15
N ARG A 89 -3.66 -11.02 17.83
CA ARG A 89 -4.78 -10.12 17.53
C ARG A 89 -4.78 -9.73 16.06
N ARG A 90 -5.82 -10.10 15.32
CA ARG A 90 -5.95 -9.70 13.91
C ARG A 90 -6.08 -8.18 13.79
N LEU A 91 -5.21 -7.57 13.00
CA LEU A 91 -5.26 -6.14 12.71
C LEU A 91 -6.11 -5.88 11.47
N ARG A 92 -6.91 -4.83 11.48
CA ARG A 92 -7.52 -4.27 10.28
C ARG A 92 -6.48 -3.50 9.46
N PRO A 93 -6.71 -3.23 8.16
CA PRO A 93 -5.78 -2.44 7.36
C PRO A 93 -5.46 -1.07 7.99
N SER A 94 -6.46 -0.38 8.54
CA SER A 94 -6.28 0.91 9.23
C SER A 94 -5.47 0.79 10.52
N GLU A 95 -5.60 -0.33 11.24
CA GLU A 95 -4.84 -0.59 12.45
C GLU A 95 -3.39 -0.98 12.14
N ALA A 96 -3.16 -1.80 11.12
CA ALA A 96 -1.82 -2.20 10.69
C ALA A 96 -0.95 -0.98 10.33
N ILE A 97 -1.52 0.00 9.63
CA ILE A 97 -0.80 1.25 9.28
C ILE A 97 -0.36 2.02 10.55
N ARG A 98 -1.18 2.00 11.61
CA ARG A 98 -0.91 2.68 12.89
C ARG A 98 0.06 1.89 13.78
N ALA A 99 -0.18 0.60 13.94
CA ALA A 99 0.56 -0.31 14.83
C ALA A 99 1.97 -0.71 14.31
N ARG A 100 2.38 -0.21 13.13
CA ARG A 100 3.62 -0.61 12.45
C ARG A 100 4.89 -0.50 13.29
N ALA A 101 4.92 0.33 14.33
CA ALA A 101 6.14 0.61 15.09
C ALA A 101 6.26 -0.16 16.41
N GLU A 102 5.19 -0.79 16.91
CA GLU A 102 5.09 -1.08 18.34
C GLU A 102 5.33 -2.56 18.68
N ARG A 103 4.74 -3.49 17.91
CA ARG A 103 4.74 -4.92 18.26
C ARG A 103 5.12 -5.85 17.11
N PRO A 104 5.64 -7.06 17.37
CA PRO A 104 5.89 -8.05 16.33
C PRO A 104 4.58 -8.47 15.64
N TRP A 105 4.66 -8.79 14.35
CA TRP A 105 3.52 -9.27 13.58
C TRP A 105 3.70 -10.71 13.15
N ARG A 106 2.59 -11.40 12.96
CA ARG A 106 2.47 -12.66 12.23
C ARG A 106 1.66 -12.41 10.97
N LEU A 107 2.27 -12.67 9.84
CA LEU A 107 1.63 -12.64 8.53
C LEU A 107 1.14 -14.03 8.19
N SER A 108 -0.05 -14.14 7.62
CA SER A 108 -0.62 -15.39 7.13
C SER A 108 -1.28 -15.19 5.78
N LYS A 109 -1.43 -16.28 5.03
CA LYS A 109 -2.17 -16.26 3.75
C LYS A 109 -3.60 -15.79 4.01
N ALA A 110 -4.11 -14.89 3.15
CA ALA A 110 -5.53 -14.56 3.20
C ALA A 110 -6.36 -15.78 2.76
N SER A 111 -7.18 -16.32 3.68
CA SER A 111 -8.23 -17.26 3.30
C SER A 111 -9.34 -16.50 2.59
N TYR A 112 -9.50 -16.76 1.29
CA TYR A 112 -10.66 -16.31 0.52
C TYR A 112 -11.94 -16.79 1.25
N GLY A 113 -12.67 -15.84 1.85
CA GLY A 113 -13.95 -16.10 2.51
C GLY A 113 -14.02 -15.85 4.02
N ALA A 114 -12.89 -15.65 4.74
CA ALA A 114 -12.93 -15.67 6.21
C ALA A 114 -12.98 -14.30 6.92
N SER A 115 -12.56 -13.18 6.34
CA SER A 115 -12.65 -11.88 7.05
C SER A 115 -12.26 -10.67 6.22
N LEU A 116 -13.23 -10.17 5.46
CA LEU A 116 -13.57 -8.74 5.47
C LEU A 116 -14.59 -8.44 6.58
N ALA A 117 -14.81 -9.39 7.50
CA ALA A 117 -15.67 -9.22 8.65
C ALA A 117 -15.05 -8.17 9.56
N VAL A 118 -15.59 -6.97 9.44
CA VAL A 118 -15.49 -5.98 10.48
C VAL A 118 -16.23 -6.57 11.67
N THR A 119 -15.53 -7.15 12.65
CA THR A 119 -16.10 -7.34 13.99
C THR A 119 -16.33 -5.95 14.57
N ILE A 120 -17.47 -5.35 14.25
CA ILE A 120 -17.96 -4.17 14.96
C ILE A 120 -18.09 -4.65 16.41
N PRO A 121 -17.36 -4.07 17.38
CA PRO A 121 -17.58 -4.39 18.78
C PRO A 121 -19.06 -4.14 19.07
N SER A 122 -19.76 -5.06 19.75
CA SER A 122 -21.19 -4.95 20.09
C SER A 122 -21.54 -3.81 21.06
N VAL A 123 -20.67 -2.81 21.19
CA VAL A 123 -20.86 -1.63 22.05
C VAL A 123 -20.96 -0.38 21.19
N ASP A 124 -22.07 -0.25 20.45
CA ASP A 124 -22.59 1.05 20.02
C ASP A 124 -24.07 0.88 19.62
N ASP A 125 -24.92 0.68 20.64
CA ASP A 125 -26.39 0.75 20.53
C ASP A 125 -26.91 2.20 20.31
N PHE A 126 -26.01 3.17 20.06
CA PHE A 126 -26.36 4.59 20.09
C PHE A 126 -26.48 5.24 18.71
N LEU A 127 -26.15 4.52 17.62
CA LEU A 127 -25.93 5.16 16.32
C LEU A 127 -27.16 5.22 15.40
N PHE A 128 -28.26 4.54 15.74
CA PHE A 128 -29.51 4.54 14.96
C PHE A 128 -30.75 4.45 15.84
N GLU A 129 -30.95 5.43 16.73
CA GLU A 129 -32.26 5.64 17.33
C GLU A 129 -33.05 6.60 16.42
N PRO A 130 -34.09 6.14 15.69
CA PRO A 130 -34.99 7.05 14.99
C PRO A 130 -35.84 7.79 16.04
N ALA A 131 -35.44 9.00 16.38
CA ALA A 131 -36.25 9.91 17.17
C ALA A 131 -37.65 10.01 16.52
N GLY A 132 -38.66 9.59 17.28
CA GLY A 132 -40.02 9.35 16.81
C GLY A 132 -40.63 10.54 16.06
N MET A 133 -41.34 10.25 14.98
CA MET A 133 -42.39 11.13 14.47
C MET A 133 -43.66 10.89 15.29
N PRO A 134 -44.27 11.92 15.88
CA PRO A 134 -45.59 11.78 16.49
C PRO A 134 -46.67 11.55 15.42
N ALA A 135 -47.67 10.78 15.81
CA ALA A 135 -48.82 10.31 15.02
C ALA A 135 -49.77 11.42 14.57
#